data_AF-A0A958JCA0-F1
#
_entry.id   AF-A0A958JCA0-F1
#
_cell.length_a   1.000
_cell.length_b   1.000
_cell.length_c   1.000
_cell.angle_alpha   90.00
_cell.angle_beta   90.00
_cell.angle_gamma   90.00
#
_symmetry.space_group_name_H-M   'P 1'
#
loop_
_entity.id
_entity.type
_entity.pdbx_description
1 polymer ?
#
loop_
_entity_poly.entity_id
_entity_poly.type
_entity_poly.pdbx_seq_one_letter_code
_entity_poly.pdbx_strand_id
1 'polypeptide(L)'
;ADALAIRQQKELEICVGGLKALGHADENGLTAKGIWAAELCTSLVLDLAEAIDEGLFFDLQLEELAGLVASLSGDSYRQYLKIRKNPIKKEYFESLDELVKRVRALYHGNLTHEGEVLIDASSTVITWLESETWAEFSGLLRLSGAAEGDVARLITQTADHLNQISRLRESHPELAKLAQEAREKLLKPPIVETIVEN
;
A
#
# COMPACT_ATOMS: atom_id res chain seq x y z
N ALA A 1 -32.98 -7.20 -17.37
CA ALA A 1 -32.03 -8.29 -17.07
C ALA A 1 -30.85 -8.24 -18.05
N ASP A 2 -31.12 -8.19 -19.35
CA ASP A 2 -30.10 -8.27 -20.41
C ASP A 2 -29.06 -7.13 -20.39
N ALA A 3 -29.49 -5.88 -20.14
CA ALA A 3 -28.56 -4.75 -20.07
C ALA A 3 -27.55 -4.85 -18.90
N LEU A 4 -27.95 -5.48 -17.79
CA LEU A 4 -27.06 -5.69 -16.65
C LEU A 4 -26.04 -6.79 -16.97
N ALA A 5 -26.48 -7.90 -17.57
CA ALA A 5 -25.61 -9.00 -17.97
C ALA A 5 -24.55 -8.55 -19.00
N ILE A 6 -24.95 -7.76 -20.01
CA ILE A 6 -24.04 -7.21 -21.01
C ILE A 6 -22.99 -6.29 -20.35
N ARG A 7 -23.42 -5.45 -19.39
CA ARG A 7 -22.51 -4.58 -18.65
C ARG A 7 -21.50 -5.39 -17.82
N GLN A 8 -21.96 -6.38 -17.07
CA GLN A 8 -21.11 -7.24 -16.24
C GLN A 8 -20.10 -8.02 -17.09
N GLN A 9 -20.53 -8.52 -18.26
CA GLN A 9 -19.63 -9.19 -19.19
C GLN A 9 -18.53 -8.25 -19.68
N LYS A 10 -18.87 -7.02 -20.08
CA LYS A 10 -17.88 -6.03 -20.51
C LYS A 10 -16.90 -5.67 -19.40
N GLU A 11 -17.38 -5.51 -18.16
CA GLU A 11 -16.54 -5.25 -17.00
C GLU A 11 -15.58 -6.43 -16.74
N LEU A 12 -16.06 -7.66 -16.86
CA LEU A 12 -15.21 -8.86 -16.73
C LEU A 12 -14.14 -8.94 -17.83
N GLU A 13 -14.50 -8.63 -19.08
CA GLU A 13 -13.56 -8.61 -20.21
C GLU A 13 -12.43 -7.59 -19.98
N ILE A 14 -12.74 -6.40 -19.45
CA ILE A 14 -11.75 -5.40 -19.07
C ILE A 14 -10.85 -5.93 -17.95
N CYS A 15 -11.42 -6.52 -16.90
CA CYS A 15 -10.64 -7.07 -15.79
C CYS A 15 -9.67 -8.17 -16.24
N VAL A 16 -10.16 -9.14 -17.02
CA VAL A 16 -9.33 -10.23 -17.56
C VAL A 16 -8.26 -9.67 -18.51
N GLY A 17 -8.61 -8.70 -19.35
CA GLY A 17 -7.65 -8.03 -20.23
C GLY A 17 -6.52 -7.34 -19.45
N GLY A 18 -6.84 -6.61 -18.39
CA GLY A 18 -5.86 -5.97 -17.51
C GLY A 18 -4.95 -6.98 -16.81
N LEU A 19 -5.52 -8.05 -16.24
CA LEU A 19 -4.75 -9.11 -15.59
C LEU A 19 -3.80 -9.81 -16.57
N LYS A 20 -4.22 -10.03 -17.82
CA LYS A 20 -3.36 -10.58 -18.87
C LYS A 20 -2.26 -9.62 -19.28
N ALA A 21 -2.57 -8.33 -19.43
CA ALA A 21 -1.60 -7.31 -19.79
C ALA A 21 -0.49 -7.13 -18.73
N LEU A 22 -0.82 -7.30 -17.44
CA LEU A 22 0.13 -7.27 -16.32
C LEU A 22 0.82 -8.62 -16.06
N GLY A 23 0.44 -9.67 -16.78
CA GLY A 23 1.02 -11.01 -16.64
C GLY A 23 0.56 -11.78 -15.41
N HIS A 24 -0.55 -11.40 -14.76
CA HIS A 24 -1.16 -12.20 -13.68
C HIS A 24 -1.95 -13.40 -14.20
N ALA A 25 -2.42 -13.34 -15.45
CA ALA A 25 -3.16 -14.42 -16.09
C ALA A 25 -2.72 -14.61 -17.54
N ASP A 26 -2.93 -15.81 -18.09
CA ASP A 26 -2.69 -16.16 -19.49
C ASP A 26 -3.89 -16.95 -20.06
N GLU A 27 -3.72 -17.67 -21.17
CA GLU A 27 -4.75 -18.56 -21.71
C GLU A 27 -5.06 -19.79 -20.83
N ASN A 28 -4.15 -20.20 -19.94
CA ASN A 28 -4.25 -21.39 -19.11
C ASN A 28 -4.75 -21.10 -17.68
N GLY A 29 -4.78 -19.84 -17.27
CA GLY A 29 -5.31 -19.42 -15.96
C GLY A 29 -4.42 -18.39 -15.29
N LEU A 30 -4.25 -18.48 -13.97
CA LEU A 30 -3.31 -17.64 -13.23
C LEU A 30 -1.87 -18.08 -13.52
N THR A 31 -1.00 -17.12 -13.78
CA THR A 31 0.45 -17.34 -13.87
C THR A 31 1.06 -17.51 -12.48
N ALA A 32 2.36 -17.81 -12.39
CA ALA A 32 3.07 -17.80 -11.11
C ALA A 32 2.91 -16.45 -10.38
N LYS A 33 2.96 -15.33 -11.13
CA LYS A 33 2.70 -13.98 -10.62
C LYS A 33 1.28 -13.83 -10.10
N GLY A 34 0.28 -14.30 -10.85
CA GLY A 34 -1.10 -14.28 -10.42
C GLY A 34 -1.37 -15.08 -9.16
N ILE A 35 -0.72 -16.24 -9.01
CA ILE A 35 -0.89 -17.12 -7.85
C ILE A 35 -0.43 -16.44 -6.57
N TRP A 36 0.80 -15.91 -6.53
CA TRP A 36 1.27 -15.25 -5.31
C TRP A 36 0.58 -13.89 -5.09
N ALA A 37 0.25 -13.16 -6.15
CA ALA A 37 -0.48 -11.89 -6.02
C ALA A 37 -1.87 -12.09 -5.39
N ALA A 38 -2.53 -13.22 -5.67
CA ALA A 38 -3.83 -13.54 -5.07
C ALA A 38 -3.78 -13.71 -3.54
N GLU A 39 -2.61 -13.91 -2.94
CA GLU A 39 -2.43 -13.95 -1.48
C GLU A 39 -2.50 -12.55 -0.84
N LEU A 40 -2.27 -11.48 -1.62
CA LEU A 40 -2.43 -10.10 -1.20
C LEU A 40 -3.93 -9.74 -1.16
N CYS A 41 -4.61 -10.16 -0.09
CA CYS A 41 -6.04 -9.90 0.12
C CYS A 41 -6.30 -8.44 0.55
N THR A 42 -6.03 -7.48 -0.34
CA THR A 42 -6.14 -6.03 -0.10
C THR A 42 -6.71 -5.30 -1.32
N SER A 43 -7.25 -4.10 -1.10
CA SER A 43 -7.66 -3.18 -2.17
C SER A 43 -6.49 -2.73 -3.06
N LEU A 44 -5.25 -2.82 -2.58
CA LEU A 44 -4.04 -2.45 -3.34
C LEU A 44 -3.38 -3.64 -4.04
N VAL A 45 -4.10 -4.75 -4.27
CA VAL A 45 -3.53 -6.00 -4.78
C VAL A 45 -2.67 -5.80 -6.03
N LEU A 46 -3.13 -5.01 -7.01
CA LEU A 46 -2.40 -4.78 -8.25
C LEU A 46 -1.18 -3.87 -8.02
N ASP A 47 -1.34 -2.75 -7.33
CA ASP A 47 -0.22 -1.80 -7.12
C ASP A 47 0.91 -2.45 -6.31
N LEU A 48 0.56 -3.21 -5.27
CA LEU A 48 1.54 -3.92 -4.45
C LEU A 48 2.17 -5.08 -5.24
N ALA A 49 1.39 -5.85 -5.99
CA ALA A 49 1.94 -6.95 -6.76
C ALA A 49 2.88 -6.45 -7.87
N GLU A 50 2.51 -5.40 -8.60
CA GLU A 50 3.41 -4.81 -9.59
C GLU A 50 4.67 -4.24 -8.94
N ALA A 51 4.57 -3.57 -7.79
CA ALA A 51 5.73 -2.98 -7.12
C ALA A 51 6.71 -4.07 -6.63
N ILE A 52 6.18 -5.21 -6.19
CA ILE A 52 6.99 -6.37 -5.80
C ILE A 52 7.62 -7.03 -7.04
N ASP A 53 6.86 -7.20 -8.12
CA ASP A 53 7.33 -7.84 -9.36
C ASP A 53 8.44 -7.03 -10.05
N GLU A 54 8.37 -5.69 -9.99
CA GLU A 54 9.42 -4.79 -10.47
C GLU A 54 10.60 -4.62 -9.50
N GLY A 55 10.52 -5.24 -8.31
CA GLY A 55 11.56 -5.18 -7.29
C GLY A 55 11.70 -3.82 -6.59
N LEU A 56 10.67 -2.97 -6.65
CA LEU A 56 10.67 -1.66 -5.99
C LEU A 56 10.74 -1.77 -4.45
N PHE A 57 10.37 -2.93 -3.90
CA PHE A 57 10.41 -3.22 -2.46
C PHE A 57 11.61 -4.07 -2.02
N PHE A 58 12.56 -4.35 -2.90
CA PHE A 58 13.76 -5.11 -2.55
C PHE A 58 14.89 -4.20 -2.06
N ASP A 59 15.75 -4.75 -1.21
CA ASP A 59 16.88 -4.06 -0.56
C ASP A 59 16.52 -2.79 0.22
N LEU A 60 15.24 -2.65 0.61
CA LEU A 60 14.75 -1.54 1.41
C LEU A 60 15.01 -1.76 2.90
N GLN A 61 15.13 -0.65 3.63
CA GLN A 61 14.99 -0.65 5.07
C GLN A 61 13.51 -0.66 5.49
N LEU A 62 13.27 -1.01 6.76
CA LEU A 62 11.93 -1.12 7.34
C LEU A 62 11.11 0.16 7.15
N GLU A 63 11.72 1.31 7.43
CA GLU A 63 11.09 2.63 7.31
C GLU A 63 10.75 2.97 5.84
N GLU A 64 11.60 2.54 4.90
CA GLU A 64 11.40 2.76 3.47
C GLU A 64 10.20 1.95 2.96
N LEU A 65 10.14 0.66 3.30
CA LEU A 65 9.00 -0.20 2.95
C LEU A 65 7.69 0.35 3.54
N ALA A 66 7.67 0.66 4.84
CA ALA A 66 6.49 1.20 5.50
C ALA A 66 6.06 2.54 4.88
N GLY A 67 7.02 3.41 4.56
CA GLY A 67 6.76 4.69 3.92
C GLY A 67 6.20 4.55 2.50
N LEU A 68 6.72 3.65 1.68
CA LEU A 68 6.20 3.44 0.32
C LEU A 68 4.80 2.84 0.34
N VAL A 69 4.55 1.83 1.20
CA VAL A 69 3.20 1.27 1.38
C VAL A 69 2.22 2.33 1.88
N ALA A 70 2.64 3.20 2.81
CA ALA A 70 1.83 4.31 3.29
C ALA A 70 1.49 5.31 2.17
N SER A 71 2.40 5.54 1.22
CA SER A 71 2.15 6.43 0.09
C SER A 71 1.03 5.93 -0.83
N LEU A 72 0.84 4.62 -0.94
CA LEU A 72 -0.27 4.01 -1.68
C LEU A 72 -1.56 3.89 -0.84
N SER A 73 -1.42 3.86 0.49
CA SER A 73 -2.55 3.68 1.43
C SER A 73 -3.31 4.98 1.70
N GLY A 74 -2.68 6.12 1.43
CA GLY A 74 -3.22 7.44 1.76
C GLY A 74 -4.47 7.81 0.96
N ASP A 75 -5.22 8.78 1.50
CA ASP A 75 -6.43 9.34 0.90
C ASP A 75 -6.18 10.81 0.57
N SER A 76 -6.31 11.17 -0.70
CA SER A 76 -5.97 12.50 -1.22
C SER A 76 -6.89 13.62 -0.71
N TYR A 77 -8.04 13.27 -0.13
CA TYR A 77 -8.93 14.22 0.53
C TYR A 77 -8.50 14.54 1.97
N ARG A 78 -7.46 13.88 2.49
CA ARG A 78 -6.97 14.06 3.86
C ARG A 78 -5.65 14.80 3.91
N GLN A 79 -5.38 15.39 5.07
CA GLN A 79 -4.15 16.11 5.34
C GLN A 79 -3.16 15.27 6.13
N TYR A 80 -1.93 15.25 5.65
CA TYR A 80 -0.80 14.48 6.20
C TYR A 80 0.36 15.42 6.53
N LEU A 81 1.39 14.92 7.24
CA LEU A 81 2.54 15.70 7.65
C LEU A 81 3.38 16.19 6.46
N LYS A 82 3.54 17.52 6.35
CA LYS A 82 4.44 18.20 5.39
C LYS A 82 5.64 18.90 6.04
N ILE A 83 5.87 18.64 7.32
CA ILE A 83 6.78 19.44 8.16
C ILE A 83 8.25 19.19 7.81
N ARG A 84 8.56 18.01 7.26
CA ARG A 84 9.92 17.62 6.91
C ARG A 84 9.98 16.99 5.53
N LYS A 85 11.18 17.02 4.93
CA LYS A 85 11.48 16.28 3.71
C LYS A 85 11.39 14.77 4.00
N ASN A 86 10.74 14.03 3.11
CA ASN A 86 10.72 12.57 3.19
C ASN A 86 12.16 12.02 3.04
N PRO A 87 12.61 11.10 3.92
CA PRO A 87 13.95 10.54 3.83
C PRO A 87 14.11 9.53 2.67
N ILE A 88 13.02 8.98 2.14
CA ILE A 88 13.04 8.09 0.98
C ILE A 88 13.45 8.90 -0.26
N LYS A 89 14.32 8.30 -1.08
CA LYS A 89 14.77 8.90 -2.34
C LYS A 89 13.59 9.13 -3.29
N LYS A 90 13.61 10.25 -4.02
CA LYS A 90 12.48 10.68 -4.86
C LYS A 90 12.18 9.69 -5.98
N GLU A 91 13.22 9.04 -6.49
CA GLU A 91 13.20 8.09 -7.59
C GLU A 91 12.30 6.88 -7.30
N TYR A 92 12.17 6.47 -6.02
CA TYR A 92 11.23 5.40 -5.64
C TYR A 92 9.77 5.84 -5.80
N PHE A 93 9.44 7.08 -5.40
CA PHE A 93 8.09 7.61 -5.59
C PHE A 93 7.76 7.85 -7.06
N GLU A 94 8.74 8.28 -7.86
CA GLU A 94 8.57 8.46 -9.31
C GLU A 94 8.30 7.12 -10.00
N SER A 95 9.08 6.09 -9.68
CA SER A 95 8.86 4.74 -10.21
C SER A 95 7.49 4.18 -9.80
N LEU A 96 7.10 4.39 -8.55
CA LEU A 96 5.80 3.94 -8.04
C LEU A 96 4.62 4.68 -8.69
N ASP A 97 4.76 5.98 -8.94
CA ASP A 97 3.75 6.80 -9.61
C ASP A 97 3.59 6.39 -11.09
N GLU A 98 4.69 6.10 -11.78
CA GLU A 98 4.67 5.56 -13.15
C GLU A 98 3.95 4.21 -13.22
N LEU A 99 4.24 3.33 -12.26
CA LEU A 99 3.59 2.03 -12.12
C LEU A 99 2.09 2.17 -11.88
N VAL A 100 1.67 2.97 -10.90
CA VAL A 100 0.25 3.20 -10.56
C VAL A 100 -0.51 3.77 -11.76
N LYS A 101 0.10 4.70 -12.51
CA LYS A 101 -0.47 5.24 -13.75
C LYS A 101 -0.63 4.16 -14.83
N ARG A 102 0.36 3.27 -14.97
CA ARG A 102 0.30 2.16 -15.92
C ARG A 102 -0.81 1.18 -15.57
N VAL A 103 -0.94 0.79 -14.30
CA VAL A 103 -2.04 -0.06 -13.82
C VAL A 103 -3.37 0.63 -14.11
N ARG A 104 -3.53 1.89 -13.71
CA ARG A 104 -4.75 2.67 -13.96
C ARG A 104 -5.14 2.75 -15.43
N ALA A 105 -4.18 2.89 -16.34
CA ALA A 105 -4.45 3.00 -17.78
C ALA A 105 -5.13 1.73 -18.36
N LEU A 106 -4.97 0.57 -17.72
CA LEU A 106 -5.59 -0.69 -18.15
C LEU A 106 -7.07 -0.78 -17.74
N TYR A 107 -7.48 -0.09 -16.68
CA TYR A 107 -8.84 -0.14 -16.13
C TYR A 107 -9.57 1.18 -16.34
N HIS A 108 -10.63 1.16 -17.15
CA HIS A 108 -11.34 2.36 -17.61
C HIS A 108 -12.86 2.28 -17.40
N GLY A 109 -13.53 3.42 -17.46
CA GLY A 109 -14.98 3.50 -17.25
C GLY A 109 -15.37 3.33 -15.79
N ASN A 110 -16.33 2.44 -15.49
CA ASN A 110 -16.82 2.22 -14.12
C ASN A 110 -15.83 1.40 -13.25
N LEU A 111 -14.73 0.93 -13.82
CA LEU A 111 -13.68 0.16 -13.14
C LEU A 111 -12.43 1.01 -12.89
N THR A 112 -12.57 2.34 -12.84
CA THR A 112 -11.41 3.23 -12.70
C THR A 112 -10.63 2.89 -11.43
N HIS A 113 -9.35 2.53 -11.61
CA HIS A 113 -8.44 2.27 -10.51
C HIS A 113 -7.97 3.59 -9.89
N GLU A 114 -8.31 3.84 -8.63
CA GLU A 114 -8.12 5.15 -7.99
C GLU A 114 -6.73 5.35 -7.35
N GLY A 115 -5.79 4.40 -7.50
CA GLY A 115 -4.47 4.47 -6.85
C GLY A 115 -3.71 5.78 -7.14
N GLU A 116 -3.13 6.39 -6.11
CA GLU A 116 -2.30 7.60 -6.17
C GLU A 116 -1.13 7.46 -5.19
N VAL A 117 0.02 8.06 -5.52
CA VAL A 117 1.21 8.07 -4.64
C VAL A 117 1.25 9.36 -3.83
N LEU A 118 0.97 9.26 -2.53
CA LEU A 118 0.95 10.38 -1.60
C LEU A 118 2.21 10.44 -0.72
N ILE A 119 3.19 11.24 -1.15
CA ILE A 119 4.49 11.40 -0.46
C ILE A 119 4.31 11.88 1.00
N ASP A 120 3.29 12.69 1.28
CA ASP A 120 3.02 13.19 2.64
C ASP A 120 2.51 12.09 3.58
N ALA A 121 1.78 11.09 3.05
CA ALA A 121 1.36 9.91 3.82
C ALA A 121 2.58 9.08 4.23
N SER A 122 3.55 8.92 3.32
CA SER A 122 4.84 8.29 3.62
C SER A 122 5.59 9.02 4.74
N SER A 123 5.73 10.35 4.62
CA SER A 123 6.41 11.16 5.64
C SER A 123 5.73 11.05 7.01
N THR A 124 4.40 10.94 7.02
CA THR A 124 3.60 10.79 8.24
C THR A 124 3.89 9.48 8.95
N VAL A 125 3.88 8.37 8.21
CA VAL A 125 4.14 7.03 8.76
C VAL A 125 5.59 6.90 9.25
N ILE A 126 6.56 7.41 8.51
CA ILE A 126 7.96 7.39 8.94
C ILE A 126 8.15 8.21 10.22
N THR A 127 7.53 9.39 10.29
CA THR A 127 7.58 10.21 11.51
C THR A 127 6.98 9.46 12.70
N TRP A 128 5.88 8.73 12.50
CA TRP A 128 5.32 7.88 13.55
C TRP A 128 6.27 6.75 13.98
N LEU A 129 6.94 6.08 13.04
CA LEU A 129 7.92 5.04 13.35
C LEU A 129 9.08 5.58 14.19
N GLU A 130 9.50 6.82 13.95
CA GLU A 130 10.59 7.49 14.66
C GLU A 130 10.16 8.10 16.01
N SER A 131 8.89 8.49 16.18
CA SER A 131 8.41 9.03 17.45
C SER A 131 8.40 7.98 18.56
N GLU A 132 8.78 8.37 19.77
CA GLU A 132 8.76 7.44 20.92
C GLU A 132 7.33 7.22 21.43
N THR A 133 6.50 8.27 21.38
CA THR A 133 5.14 8.26 21.92
C THR A 133 4.14 8.96 21.00
N TRP A 134 2.86 8.60 21.14
CA TRP A 134 1.78 9.32 20.46
C TRP A 134 1.63 10.77 20.91
N ALA A 135 1.98 11.09 22.15
CA ALA A 135 1.93 12.46 22.64
C ALA A 135 2.90 13.37 21.87
N GLU A 136 4.12 12.89 21.62
CA GLU A 136 5.12 13.56 20.77
C GLU A 136 4.60 13.69 19.33
N PHE A 137 4.20 12.58 18.73
CA PHE A 137 3.73 12.54 17.35
C PHE A 137 2.50 13.43 17.11
N SER A 138 1.49 13.35 17.97
CA SER A 138 0.29 14.19 17.89
C SER A 138 0.60 15.68 18.05
N GLY A 139 1.67 16.04 18.77
CA GLY A 139 2.19 17.41 18.80
C GLY A 139 2.56 17.92 17.41
N LEU A 140 3.23 17.08 16.62
CA LEU A 140 3.58 17.40 15.22
C LEU A 140 2.32 17.48 14.33
N LEU A 141 1.38 16.55 14.49
CA LEU A 141 0.12 16.56 13.73
C LEU A 141 -0.66 17.86 13.92
N ARG A 142 -0.76 18.35 15.17
CA ARG A 142 -1.42 19.62 15.49
C ARG A 142 -0.76 20.81 14.80
N LEU A 143 0.57 20.83 14.70
CA LEU A 143 1.31 21.89 14.02
C LEU A 143 1.09 21.89 12.50
N SER A 144 0.87 20.74 11.87
CA SER A 144 0.58 20.66 10.43
C SER A 144 -0.91 20.78 10.08
N GLY A 145 -1.80 20.81 11.07
CA GLY A 145 -3.25 20.73 10.87
C GLY A 145 -3.76 19.34 10.46
N ALA A 146 -2.94 18.29 10.58
CA ALA A 146 -3.36 16.94 10.28
C ALA A 146 -4.26 16.40 11.40
N ALA A 147 -5.41 15.82 11.03
CA ALA A 147 -6.32 15.24 12.01
C ALA A 147 -5.78 13.91 12.55
N GLU A 148 -5.73 13.76 13.87
CA GLU A 148 -5.21 12.56 14.53
C GLU A 148 -5.93 11.27 14.08
N GLY A 149 -7.25 11.33 13.91
CA GLY A 149 -8.05 10.19 13.44
C GLY A 149 -7.74 9.79 11.99
N ASP A 150 -7.46 10.75 11.11
CA ASP A 150 -7.09 10.49 9.71
C ASP A 150 -5.74 9.78 9.62
N VAL A 151 -4.80 10.20 10.47
CA VAL A 151 -3.48 9.62 10.56
C VAL A 151 -3.51 8.25 11.22
N ALA A 152 -4.28 8.07 12.30
CA ALA A 152 -4.48 6.75 12.92
C ALA A 152 -5.06 5.74 11.91
N ARG A 153 -5.99 6.18 11.06
CA ARG A 153 -6.53 5.36 9.97
C ARG A 153 -5.45 5.01 8.94
N LEU A 154 -4.64 5.98 8.48
CA LEU A 154 -3.52 5.74 7.56
C LEU A 154 -2.56 4.69 8.13
N ILE A 155 -2.16 4.84 9.40
CA ILE A 155 -1.26 3.92 10.09
C ILE A 155 -1.86 2.51 10.12
N THR A 156 -3.14 2.38 10.46
CA THR A 156 -3.84 1.09 10.53
C THR A 156 -3.95 0.43 9.15
N GLN A 157 -4.26 1.19 8.11
CA GLN A 157 -4.34 0.68 6.73
C GLN A 157 -2.97 0.25 6.21
N THR A 158 -1.93 1.05 6.48
CA THR A 158 -0.54 0.69 6.14
C THR A 158 -0.14 -0.61 6.84
N ALA A 159 -0.46 -0.76 8.13
CA ALA A 159 -0.18 -1.99 8.89
C ALA A 159 -0.92 -3.21 8.33
N ASP A 160 -2.16 -3.05 7.87
CA ASP A 160 -2.92 -4.13 7.22
C ASP A 160 -2.30 -4.53 5.88
N HIS A 161 -1.85 -3.58 5.07
CA HIS A 161 -1.20 -3.89 3.80
C HIS A 161 0.17 -4.58 4.00
N LEU A 162 0.95 -4.12 4.99
CA LEU A 162 2.17 -4.82 5.42
C LEU A 162 1.86 -6.24 5.92
N ASN A 163 0.73 -6.45 6.60
CA ASN A 163 0.27 -7.78 7.00
C ASN A 163 -0.08 -8.68 5.81
N GLN A 164 -0.61 -8.12 4.71
CA GLN A 164 -0.83 -8.90 3.50
C GLN A 164 0.50 -9.29 2.85
N ILE A 165 1.46 -8.37 2.79
CA ILE A 165 2.81 -8.65 2.25
C ILE A 165 3.53 -9.70 3.11
N SER A 166 3.36 -9.69 4.44
CA SER A 166 4.01 -10.66 5.34
C SER A 166 3.53 -12.11 5.20
N ARG A 167 2.46 -12.32 4.42
CA ARG A 167 1.93 -13.66 4.08
C ARG A 167 2.66 -14.31 2.91
N LEU A 168 3.39 -13.53 2.10
CA LEU A 168 4.13 -14.00 0.92
C LEU A 168 5.41 -14.79 1.26
N ARG A 169 5.38 -15.62 2.30
CA ARG A 169 6.58 -16.30 2.85
C ARG A 169 7.16 -17.33 1.89
N GLU A 170 6.31 -17.95 1.08
CA GLU A 170 6.73 -18.97 0.11
C GLU A 170 7.33 -18.35 -1.16
N SER A 171 6.83 -17.18 -1.57
CA SER A 171 7.25 -16.52 -2.82
C SER A 171 8.32 -15.44 -2.60
N HIS A 172 8.23 -14.66 -1.53
CA HIS A 172 9.08 -13.51 -1.22
C HIS A 172 9.47 -13.48 0.27
N PRO A 173 10.23 -14.49 0.78
CA PRO A 173 10.47 -14.66 2.21
C PRO A 173 11.14 -13.47 2.90
N GLU A 174 12.16 -12.86 2.28
CA GLU A 174 12.88 -11.72 2.86
C GLU A 174 11.97 -10.48 2.97
N LEU A 175 11.20 -10.19 1.92
CA LEU A 175 10.22 -9.11 1.94
C LEU A 175 9.11 -9.38 2.96
N ALA A 176 8.62 -10.62 3.05
CA ALA A 176 7.59 -10.99 4.00
C ALA A 176 8.06 -10.79 5.46
N LYS A 177 9.33 -11.11 5.74
CA LYS A 177 9.95 -10.84 7.04
C LYS A 177 10.05 -9.34 7.32
N LEU A 178 10.58 -8.56 6.37
CA LEU A 178 10.70 -7.11 6.53
C LEU A 178 9.33 -6.44 6.75
N ALA A 179 8.30 -6.88 6.03
CA ALA A 179 6.94 -6.38 6.18
C ALA A 179 6.35 -6.70 7.56
N GLN A 180 6.64 -7.88 8.10
CA GLN A 180 6.23 -8.25 9.46
C GLN A 180 6.88 -7.33 10.50
N GLU A 181 8.19 -7.11 10.42
CA GLU A 181 8.93 -6.24 11.32
C GLU A 181 8.42 -4.78 11.24
N ALA A 182 8.18 -4.28 10.03
CA ALA A 182 7.60 -2.97 9.78
C ALA A 182 6.23 -2.81 10.46
N ARG A 183 5.36 -3.81 10.29
CA ARG A 183 4.04 -3.84 10.88
C ARG A 183 4.09 -3.79 12.41
N GLU A 184 4.96 -4.58 13.03
CA GLU A 184 5.11 -4.64 14.49
C GLU A 184 5.60 -3.31 15.05
N LYS A 185 6.57 -2.65 14.41
CA LYS A 185 7.06 -1.33 14.83
C LYS A 185 6.00 -0.24 14.66
N LEU A 186 5.11 -0.40 13.67
CA LEU A 186 4.05 0.55 13.37
C LEU A 186 2.87 0.45 14.36
N LEU A 187 2.52 -0.76 14.78
CA LEU A 187 1.45 -1.05 15.72
C LEU A 187 1.94 -0.97 17.17
N LYS A 188 2.17 0.26 17.64
CA LYS A 188 2.48 0.58 19.05
C LYS A 188 1.39 1.49 19.67
N PRO A 189 1.32 1.62 21.00
CA PRO A 189 0.27 2.42 21.65
C PRO A 189 0.19 3.86 21.13
N PRO A 190 -1.02 4.42 20.96
CA PRO A 190 -2.34 3.87 21.31
C PRO A 190 -3.01 3.12 20.14
N ILE A 191 -2.33 2.90 19.02
CA ILE A 191 -2.94 2.28 17.83
C ILE A 191 -3.43 0.86 18.13
N VAL A 192 -2.64 0.12 18.92
CA VAL A 192 -3.04 -1.13 19.53
C VAL A 192 -2.74 -1.06 21.02
N GLU A 193 -3.61 -1.67 21.84
CA GLU A 193 -3.32 -1.86 23.25
C GLU A 193 -2.26 -2.96 23.39
N THR A 194 -1.16 -2.66 24.09
CA THR A 194 -0.24 -3.70 24.53
C THR A 194 -0.93 -4.43 25.67
N ILE A 195 -1.40 -5.66 25.44
CA ILE A 195 -1.76 -6.54 26.55
C ILE A 195 -0.43 -6.88 27.22
N VAL A 196 -0.15 -6.24 28.35
CA VAL A 196 0.95 -6.65 29.22
C VAL A 196 0.49 -7.98 29.84
N GLU A 197 1.01 -9.10 29.34
CA GLU A 197 0.90 -10.37 30.06
C GLU A 197 1.67 -10.20 31.38
N ASN A 198 0.92 -10.15 32.49
CA ASN A 198 1.44 -10.18 33.86
C ASN A 198 1.87 -11.58 34.27
#